data_AF-A0A955M3I2-F1
#
_entry.id   AF-A0A955M3I2-F1
#
_cell.length_a   1.000
_cell.length_b   1.000
_cell.length_c   1.000
_cell.angle_alpha   90.00
_cell.angle_beta   90.00
_cell.angle_gamma   90.00
#
_symmetry.space_group_name_H-M   'P 1'
#
loop_
_entity.id
_entity.type
_entity.pdbx_description
1 polymer ?
#
loop_
_entity_poly.entity_id
_entity_poly.type
_entity_poly.pdbx_seq_one_letter_code
_entity_poly.pdbx_strand_id
1 'polypeptide(L)'
;MLKFLREKGVMKKILWVTAIVIILSFGFLGTASYWAGSRESKYAGKVFGKKVSLSEFQENYDQVRLQALIRYGDQFDQVKDNIDFISETWDRIILMREAQKRRIQVTDEEVVEYIQNYPFFQKNGQFDTLLYNDILRYVFKQQPRQFEESIR
;
A
#
# COMPACT_ATOMS: atom_id res chain seq x y z
N MET A 1 40.06 42.62 -9.00
CA MET A 1 39.20 42.18 -7.88
C MET A 1 39.30 40.68 -7.53
N LEU A 2 39.98 39.83 -8.32
CA LEU A 2 40.13 38.39 -8.02
C LEU A 2 41.35 38.00 -7.13
N LYS A 3 42.21 38.96 -6.74
CA LYS A 3 43.38 38.67 -5.87
C LYS A 3 43.02 38.51 -4.38
N PHE A 4 41.84 38.97 -3.95
CA PHE A 4 41.36 38.85 -2.57
C PHE A 4 40.85 37.43 -2.21
N LEU A 5 40.57 36.60 -3.22
CA LEU A 5 40.16 35.20 -3.05
C LEU A 5 41.33 34.23 -2.92
N ARG A 6 42.57 34.70 -3.12
CA ARG A 6 43.79 33.87 -3.07
C ARG A 6 44.54 34.00 -1.72
N GLU A 7 43.87 34.50 -0.69
CA GLU A 7 44.32 34.28 0.68
C GLU A 7 43.58 33.05 1.24
N LYS A 8 44.30 31.93 1.40
CA LYS A 8 43.77 30.66 1.93
C LYS A 8 42.98 30.83 3.24
N GLY A 9 43.26 31.88 4.01
CA GLY A 9 42.57 32.22 5.26
C GLY A 9 41.16 32.79 5.08
N VAL A 10 40.92 33.61 4.06
CA VAL A 10 39.61 34.24 3.80
C VAL A 10 38.64 33.20 3.22
N MET A 11 39.11 32.37 2.29
CA MET A 11 38.30 31.29 1.70
C MET A 11 37.86 30.26 2.75
N LYS A 12 38.75 29.88 3.68
CA LYS A 12 38.42 28.96 4.78
C LYS A 12 37.36 29.55 5.73
N LYS A 13 37.42 30.85 6.02
CA LYS A 13 36.43 31.56 6.85
C LYS A 13 35.06 31.61 6.17
N ILE A 14 35.00 31.99 4.89
CA ILE A 14 33.74 32.03 4.13
C ILE A 14 33.10 30.64 4.08
N LEU A 15 33.89 29.60 3.84
CA LEU A 15 33.40 28.22 3.75
C LEU A 15 32.86 27.73 5.10
N TRP A 16 33.52 28.07 6.20
CA TRP A 16 33.02 27.77 7.56
C TRP A 16 31.73 28.50 7.90
N VAL A 17 31.61 29.78 7.54
CA VAL A 17 30.39 30.57 7.76
C VAL A 17 29.22 29.99 6.96
N THR A 18 29.43 29.68 5.68
CA THR A 18 28.40 29.05 4.83
C THR A 18 27.99 27.67 5.38
N ALA A 19 28.95 26.85 5.83
CA ALA A 19 28.64 25.53 6.41
C ALA A 19 27.78 25.64 7.68
N ILE A 20 28.07 26.60 8.56
CA ILE A 20 27.26 26.86 9.77
C ILE A 20 25.83 27.27 9.42
N VAL A 21 25.65 28.14 8.43
CA VAL A 21 24.32 28.60 7.99
C VAL A 21 23.50 27.45 7.38
N ILE A 22 24.13 26.56 6.63
CA ILE A 22 23.49 25.36 6.08
C ILE A 22 23.06 24.42 7.21
N ILE A 23 23.95 24.13 8.17
CA ILE A 23 23.64 23.24 9.30
C ILE A 23 22.49 23.80 10.16
N LEU A 24 22.48 25.11 10.41
CA LEU A 24 21.38 25.75 11.14
C LEU A 24 20.06 25.73 10.36
N SER A 25 20.10 25.99 9.05
CA SER A 25 18.90 25.94 8.21
C SER A 25 18.30 24.54 8.13
N PHE A 26 19.12 23.52 7.85
CA PHE A 26 18.66 22.13 7.76
C PHE A 26 18.38 21.50 9.14
N GLY A 27 19.06 21.91 10.20
CA GLY A 27 18.80 21.43 11.56
C GLY A 27 17.45 21.92 12.11
N PHE A 28 17.11 23.19 11.88
CA PHE A 28 15.87 23.79 12.39
C PHE A 28 14.65 23.49 11.50
N LEU A 29 14.78 23.58 10.17
CA LEU A 29 13.70 23.22 9.24
C LEU A 29 13.52 21.70 9.13
N GLY A 30 14.60 20.93 9.24
CA GLY A 30 14.55 19.48 9.15
C GLY A 30 13.89 18.82 10.36
N THR A 31 13.96 19.42 11.56
CA THR A 31 13.28 18.88 12.75
C THR A 31 11.80 19.29 12.82
N ALA A 32 11.43 20.45 12.27
CA ALA A 32 10.03 20.87 12.16
C ALA A 32 9.20 19.95 11.24
N SER A 33 9.78 19.40 10.18
CA SER A 33 9.11 18.46 9.27
C SER A 33 8.87 17.08 9.90
N TYR A 34 9.73 16.62 10.82
CA TYR A 34 9.47 15.38 11.58
C TYR A 34 8.32 15.54 12.59
N TRP A 35 8.13 16.74 13.15
CA TRP A 35 7.03 17.01 14.11
C TRP A 35 5.69 17.29 13.42
N ALA A 36 5.70 17.91 12.23
CA ALA A 36 4.53 18.12 11.39
C ALA A 36 3.98 16.82 10.75
N GLY A 37 4.72 15.71 10.84
CA GLY A 37 4.30 14.38 10.38
C GLY A 37 3.24 13.71 11.27
N SER A 38 2.95 14.26 12.45
CA SER A 38 1.81 13.84 13.29
C SER A 38 0.47 14.40 12.77
N ARG A 39 0.28 14.35 11.46
CA ARG A 39 -0.99 14.61 10.80
C ARG A 39 -1.96 13.57 11.34
N GLU A 40 -2.79 14.02 12.29
CA GLU A 40 -3.92 13.33 12.89
C GLU A 40 -4.43 12.26 11.91
N SER A 41 -4.14 10.98 12.20
CA SER A 41 -4.47 9.91 11.28
C SER A 41 -5.97 9.93 11.10
N LYS A 42 -6.41 10.42 9.94
CA LYS A 42 -7.84 10.51 9.64
C LYS A 42 -8.41 9.11 9.74
N TYR A 43 -9.46 8.98 10.55
CA TYR A 43 -10.14 7.71 10.78
C TYR A 43 -11.36 7.63 9.87
N ALA A 44 -11.54 6.48 9.22
CA ALA A 44 -12.74 6.19 8.44
C ALA A 44 -13.93 5.86 9.36
N GLY A 45 -13.65 5.27 10.52
CA GLY A 45 -14.68 4.83 11.47
C GLY A 45 -14.14 3.96 12.59
N LYS A 46 -15.01 3.14 13.19
CA LYS A 46 -14.68 2.19 14.26
C LYS A 46 -15.42 0.87 14.06
N VAL A 47 -14.73 -0.23 14.31
CA VAL A 47 -15.32 -1.59 14.32
C VAL A 47 -14.88 -2.27 15.62
N PHE A 48 -15.83 -2.80 16.39
CA PHE A 48 -15.59 -3.39 17.72
C PHE A 48 -14.81 -2.47 18.69
N GLY A 49 -15.10 -1.18 18.67
CA GLY A 49 -14.43 -0.19 19.52
C GLY A 49 -13.00 0.20 19.10
N LYS A 50 -12.40 -0.51 18.12
CA LYS A 50 -11.10 -0.17 17.55
C LYS A 50 -11.27 0.74 16.33
N LYS A 51 -10.49 1.82 16.26
CA LYS A 51 -10.50 2.74 15.12
C LYS A 51 -10.05 2.04 13.83
N VAL A 52 -10.61 2.45 12.70
CA VAL A 52 -10.17 2.07 11.35
C VAL A 52 -9.53 3.32 10.73
N SER A 53 -8.27 3.21 10.33
CA SER A 53 -7.59 4.32 9.65
C SER A 53 -8.11 4.47 8.21
N LEU A 54 -7.99 5.66 7.61
CA LEU A 54 -8.32 5.82 6.18
C LEU A 54 -7.47 4.91 5.28
N SER A 55 -6.21 4.64 5.64
CA SER A 55 -5.34 3.71 4.88
C SER A 55 -5.89 2.29 4.93
N GLU A 56 -6.23 1.79 6.12
CA GLU A 56 -6.83 0.47 6.31
C GLU A 56 -8.13 0.33 5.52
N PHE A 57 -8.97 1.37 5.53
CA PHE A 57 -10.20 1.37 4.74
C PHE A 57 -9.91 1.30 3.23
N GLN A 58 -8.99 2.13 2.73
CA GLN A 58 -8.63 2.16 1.32
C GLN A 58 -8.02 0.83 0.85
N GLU A 59 -7.14 0.24 1.66
CA GLU A 59 -6.54 -1.06 1.37
C GLU A 59 -7.62 -2.14 1.26
N ASN A 60 -8.58 -2.18 2.19
CA ASN A 60 -9.69 -3.13 2.14
C ASN A 60 -10.62 -2.87 0.95
N TYR A 61 -10.86 -1.60 0.61
CA TYR A 61 -11.66 -1.21 -0.55
C TYR A 61 -11.05 -1.74 -1.85
N ASP A 62 -9.73 -1.58 -2.00
CA ASP A 62 -9.01 -2.09 -3.17
C ASP A 62 -9.10 -3.62 -3.24
N GLN A 63 -9.08 -4.33 -2.10
CA GLN A 63 -9.27 -5.79 -2.07
C GLN A 63 -10.69 -6.21 -2.42
N VAL A 64 -11.72 -5.52 -1.93
CA VAL A 64 -13.11 -5.81 -2.33
C VAL A 64 -13.30 -5.59 -3.83
N ARG A 65 -12.72 -4.53 -4.38
CA ARG A 65 -12.76 -4.26 -5.82
C ARG A 65 -12.08 -5.35 -6.63
N LEU A 66 -10.92 -5.84 -6.15
CA LEU A 66 -10.23 -6.98 -6.76
C LEU A 66 -11.08 -8.26 -6.71
N GLN A 67 -11.69 -8.57 -5.56
CA GLN A 67 -12.56 -9.74 -5.42
C GLN A 67 -13.76 -9.68 -6.36
N ALA A 68 -14.36 -8.49 -6.52
CA ALA A 68 -15.42 -8.27 -7.49
C ALA A 68 -14.91 -8.46 -8.94
N LEU A 69 -13.73 -7.97 -9.27
CA LEU A 69 -13.12 -8.18 -10.59
C LEU A 69 -12.89 -9.67 -10.89
N ILE A 70 -12.39 -10.43 -9.91
CA ILE A 70 -12.20 -11.89 -10.03
C ILE A 70 -13.54 -12.60 -10.23
N ARG A 71 -14.59 -12.18 -9.50
CA ARG A 71 -15.92 -12.79 -9.54
C ARG A 71 -16.64 -12.54 -10.85
N TYR A 72 -16.59 -11.31 -11.36
CA TYR A 72 -17.39 -10.88 -12.50
C TYR A 72 -16.61 -10.84 -13.83
N GLY A 73 -15.27 -10.85 -13.79
CA GLY A 73 -14.42 -10.84 -14.99
C GLY A 73 -14.84 -9.75 -15.97
N ASP A 74 -15.16 -10.15 -17.19
CA ASP A 74 -15.58 -9.25 -18.29
C ASP A 74 -16.87 -8.48 -17.99
N GLN A 75 -17.71 -8.98 -17.09
CA GLN A 75 -18.97 -8.31 -16.70
C GLN A 75 -18.74 -7.23 -15.63
N PHE A 76 -17.55 -7.13 -15.05
CA PHE A 76 -17.25 -6.20 -13.95
C PHE A 76 -17.69 -4.77 -14.26
N ASP A 77 -17.38 -4.26 -15.46
CA ASP A 77 -17.73 -2.88 -15.83
C ASP A 77 -19.24 -2.63 -15.94
N GLN A 78 -20.03 -3.68 -16.17
CA GLN A 78 -21.50 -3.58 -16.24
C GLN A 78 -22.15 -3.60 -14.86
N VAL A 79 -21.52 -4.27 -13.89
CA VAL A 79 -22.09 -4.49 -12.55
C VAL A 79 -21.46 -3.60 -11.48
N LYS A 80 -20.27 -3.03 -11.71
CA LYS A 80 -19.51 -2.26 -10.71
C LYS A 80 -20.31 -1.12 -10.09
N ASP A 81 -21.16 -0.46 -10.88
CA ASP A 81 -21.94 0.70 -10.42
C ASP A 81 -23.14 0.27 -9.56
N ASN A 82 -23.52 -1.01 -9.58
CA ASN A 82 -24.55 -1.61 -8.73
C ASN A 82 -23.99 -2.23 -7.44
N ILE A 83 -22.66 -2.29 -7.29
CA ILE A 83 -22.00 -2.85 -6.11
C ILE A 83 -21.76 -1.73 -5.10
N ASP A 84 -22.26 -1.89 -3.88
CA ASP A 84 -21.90 -1.01 -2.77
C ASP A 84 -20.55 -1.40 -2.19
N PHE A 85 -19.48 -0.94 -2.85
CA PHE A 85 -18.11 -1.19 -2.40
C PHE A 85 -17.83 -0.66 -1.00
N ILE A 86 -18.54 0.38 -0.55
CA ILE A 86 -18.33 0.95 0.79
C ILE A 86 -18.87 -0.02 1.85
N SER A 87 -20.08 -0.55 1.67
CA SER A 87 -20.65 -1.55 2.57
C SER A 87 -19.80 -2.81 2.61
N GLU A 88 -19.46 -3.36 1.44
CA GLU A 88 -18.63 -4.56 1.31
C GLU A 88 -17.24 -4.39 1.94
N THR A 89 -16.67 -3.18 1.90
CA THR A 89 -15.41 -2.86 2.58
C THR A 89 -15.55 -2.96 4.09
N TRP A 90 -16.65 -2.42 4.66
CA TRP A 90 -16.92 -2.55 6.09
C TRP A 90 -17.15 -4.00 6.49
N ASP A 91 -17.90 -4.76 5.69
CA ASP A 91 -18.14 -6.19 5.91
C ASP A 91 -16.83 -6.97 5.91
N ARG A 92 -15.94 -6.72 4.93
CA ARG A 92 -14.59 -7.32 4.91
C ARG A 92 -13.81 -7.01 6.18
N ILE A 93 -13.77 -5.74 6.61
CA ILE A 93 -13.05 -5.34 7.84
C ILE A 93 -13.63 -6.04 9.07
N ILE A 94 -14.95 -6.14 9.18
CA ILE A 94 -15.64 -6.83 10.27
C ILE A 94 -15.24 -8.31 10.29
N LEU A 95 -15.34 -8.99 9.15
CA LEU A 95 -15.00 -10.40 9.01
C LEU A 95 -13.54 -10.69 9.32
N MET A 96 -12.61 -9.89 8.81
CA MET A 96 -11.17 -10.03 9.08
C MET A 96 -10.83 -9.86 10.56
N ARG A 97 -11.45 -8.87 11.22
CA ARG A 97 -11.26 -8.66 12.66
C ARG A 97 -11.83 -9.81 13.50
N GLU A 98 -12.96 -10.37 13.10
CA GLU A 98 -13.56 -11.52 13.79
C GLU A 98 -12.74 -12.80 13.56
N ALA A 99 -12.23 -13.02 12.35
CA ALA A 99 -11.33 -14.13 12.02
C ALA A 99 -10.06 -14.08 12.88
N GLN A 100 -9.44 -12.90 13.00
CA GLN A 100 -8.28 -12.69 13.86
C GLN A 100 -8.60 -12.97 15.34
N LYS A 101 -9.76 -12.50 15.83
CA LYS A 101 -10.22 -12.74 17.21
C LYS A 101 -10.42 -14.24 17.48
N ARG A 102 -10.91 -14.99 16.49
CA ARG A 102 -11.08 -16.45 16.55
C ARG A 102 -9.82 -17.24 16.27
N ARG A 103 -8.71 -16.57 15.93
CA ARG A 103 -7.43 -17.19 15.55
C ARG A 103 -7.58 -18.14 14.35
N ILE A 104 -8.45 -17.78 13.42
CA ILE A 104 -8.50 -18.46 12.12
C ILE A 104 -7.22 -18.09 11.38
N GLN A 105 -6.50 -19.10 10.94
CA GLN A 105 -5.26 -18.96 10.18
C GLN A 105 -5.41 -19.78 8.90
N VAL A 106 -4.88 -19.25 7.81
CA VAL A 106 -4.83 -19.90 6.50
C VAL A 106 -3.36 -20.13 6.20
N THR A 107 -2.98 -21.36 5.83
CA THR A 107 -1.59 -21.72 5.55
C THR A 107 -1.20 -21.27 4.13
N ASP A 108 0.10 -21.18 3.88
CA ASP A 108 0.60 -20.82 2.55
C ASP A 108 0.20 -21.86 1.50
N GLU A 109 0.13 -23.14 1.88
CA GLU A 109 -0.31 -24.24 1.02
C GLU A 109 -1.79 -24.08 0.62
N GLU A 110 -2.67 -23.72 1.56
CA GLU A 110 -4.08 -23.46 1.28
C GLU A 110 -4.26 -22.29 0.31
N VAL A 111 -3.49 -21.22 0.49
CA VAL A 111 -3.48 -20.07 -0.44
C VAL A 111 -3.02 -20.50 -1.83
N VAL A 112 -1.92 -21.25 -1.92
CA VAL A 112 -1.39 -21.73 -3.20
C VAL A 112 -2.39 -22.65 -3.91
N GLU A 113 -2.96 -23.62 -3.21
CA GLU A 113 -3.96 -24.53 -3.76
C GLU A 113 -5.17 -23.76 -4.28
N TYR A 114 -5.68 -22.81 -3.48
CA TYR A 114 -6.82 -21.99 -3.88
C TYR A 114 -6.53 -21.13 -5.11
N ILE A 115 -5.34 -20.51 -5.19
CA ILE A 115 -4.92 -19.72 -6.35
C ILE A 115 -4.76 -20.61 -7.59
N GLN A 116 -4.18 -21.80 -7.46
CA GLN A 116 -4.00 -22.72 -8.59
C GLN A 116 -5.33 -23.19 -9.18
N ASN A 117 -6.38 -23.23 -8.36
CA ASN A 117 -7.73 -23.63 -8.78
C ASN A 117 -8.48 -22.52 -9.55
N TYR A 118 -7.95 -21.30 -9.66
CA TYR A 118 -8.57 -20.28 -10.50
C TYR A 118 -8.42 -20.60 -11.99
N PRO A 119 -9.53 -20.72 -12.75
CA PRO A 119 -9.48 -21.10 -14.16
C PRO A 119 -8.66 -20.14 -15.03
N PHE A 120 -8.67 -18.85 -14.71
CA PHE A 120 -7.94 -17.83 -15.46
C PHE A 120 -6.43 -17.84 -15.22
N PHE A 121 -5.94 -18.59 -14.22
CA PHE A 121 -4.51 -18.86 -14.04
C PHE A 121 -4.07 -20.17 -14.68
N GLN A 122 -4.98 -20.89 -15.35
CA GLN A 122 -4.69 -22.18 -15.96
C GLN A 122 -4.57 -22.10 -17.48
N LYS A 123 -3.63 -22.88 -18.02
CA LYS A 123 -3.50 -23.17 -19.45
C LYS A 123 -3.62 -24.68 -19.64
N ASN A 124 -4.58 -25.12 -20.47
CA ASN A 124 -4.92 -26.53 -20.64
C ASN A 124 -5.28 -27.25 -19.32
N GLY A 125 -5.92 -26.53 -18.38
CA GLY A 125 -6.33 -27.07 -17.08
C GLY A 125 -5.21 -27.23 -16.05
N GLN A 126 -4.01 -26.71 -16.32
CA GLN A 126 -2.90 -26.69 -15.38
C GLN A 126 -2.46 -25.25 -15.11
N PHE A 127 -2.08 -24.95 -13.88
CA PHE A 127 -1.59 -23.63 -13.51
C PHE A 127 -0.38 -23.23 -14.37
N ASP A 128 -0.43 -22.02 -14.93
CA ASP A 128 0.62 -21.46 -15.77
C ASP A 128 1.23 -20.22 -15.08
N THR A 129 2.48 -20.36 -14.64
CA THR A 129 3.19 -19.31 -13.92
C THR A 129 3.40 -18.03 -14.75
N LEU A 130 3.55 -18.14 -16.07
CA LEU A 130 3.70 -16.97 -16.94
C LEU A 130 2.36 -16.22 -17.00
N LEU A 131 1.26 -16.96 -17.20
CA LEU A 131 -0.09 -16.40 -17.22
C LEU A 131 -0.44 -15.72 -15.89
N TYR A 132 -0.11 -16.35 -14.76
CA TYR A 132 -0.27 -15.75 -13.43
C TYR A 132 0.44 -14.40 -13.32
N ASN A 133 1.74 -14.36 -13.65
CA ASN A 133 2.53 -13.13 -13.56
C ASN A 133 2.02 -12.04 -14.51
N ASP A 134 1.59 -12.41 -15.72
CA ASP A 134 1.06 -11.47 -16.69
C ASP A 134 -0.28 -10.88 -16.23
N ILE A 135 -1.20 -11.70 -15.72
CA ILE A 135 -2.49 -11.23 -15.19
C ILE A 135 -2.27 -10.29 -14.01
N LEU A 136 -1.40 -10.68 -13.07
CA LEU A 136 -1.07 -9.83 -11.92
C LEU A 136 -0.49 -8.49 -12.34
N ARG A 137 0.41 -8.47 -13.32
CA ARG A 137 1.08 -7.26 -13.78
C ARG A 137 0.17 -6.35 -14.58
N TYR A 138 -0.57 -6.91 -15.53
CA TYR A 138 -1.29 -6.13 -16.54
C TYR A 138 -2.77 -5.90 -16.18
N VAL A 139 -3.43 -6.89 -15.56
CA VAL A 139 -4.86 -6.82 -15.23
C VAL A 139 -5.04 -6.30 -13.80
N PHE A 140 -4.49 -7.00 -12.81
CA PHE A 140 -4.69 -6.64 -11.40
C PHE A 140 -3.77 -5.51 -10.92
N LYS A 141 -2.65 -5.29 -11.61
CA LYS A 141 -1.62 -4.29 -11.29
C LYS A 141 -1.11 -4.42 -9.85
N GLN A 142 -0.95 -5.66 -9.39
CA GLN A 142 -0.49 -6.00 -8.05
C GLN A 142 0.77 -6.86 -8.10
N GLN A 143 1.56 -6.81 -7.02
CA GLN A 143 2.67 -7.73 -6.83
C GLN A 143 2.15 -9.10 -6.36
N PRO A 144 2.82 -10.22 -6.71
CA PRO A 144 2.40 -11.56 -6.29
C PRO A 144 2.14 -11.68 -4.79
N ARG A 145 3.06 -11.18 -3.97
CA ARG A 145 2.90 -11.18 -2.51
C ARG A 145 1.66 -10.42 -2.05
N GLN A 146 1.38 -9.26 -2.65
CA GLN A 146 0.19 -8.47 -2.27
C GLN A 146 -1.11 -9.17 -2.65
N PHE A 147 -1.11 -9.85 -3.80
CA PHE A 147 -2.23 -10.66 -4.25
C PHE A 147 -2.45 -11.87 -3.33
N GLU A 148 -1.41 -12.63 -3.01
CA GLU A 148 -1.49 -13.78 -2.11
C GLU A 148 -2.01 -13.39 -0.71
N GLU A 149 -1.54 -12.26 -0.16
CA GLU A 149 -2.07 -11.70 1.10
C GLU A 149 -3.53 -11.24 1.01
N SER A 150 -4.05 -10.93 -0.19
CA SER A 150 -5.45 -10.54 -0.36
C SER A 150 -6.42 -11.72 -0.30
N ILE A 151 -5.91 -12.90 -0.63
CA ILE A 151 -6.62 -14.17 -0.69
C ILE A 151 -6.63 -14.86 0.69
N ARG A 152 -5.59 -14.64 1.50
CA ARG A 152 -5.48 -15.16 2.86
C ARG A 152 -6.53 -14.56 3.81
#